data_AF-A0A0M3JLF2-F1
#
_entry.id   AF-A0A0M3JLF2-F1
#
_cell.length_a   1.000
_cell.length_b   1.000
_cell.length_c   1.000
_cell.angle_alpha   90.00
_cell.angle_beta   90.00
_cell.angle_gamma   90.00
#
_symmetry.space_group_name_H-M   'P 1'
#
loop_
_entity.id
_entity.type
_entity.pdbx_description
1 polymer ?
#
loop_
_entity_poly.entity_id
_entity_poly.type
_entity_poly.pdbx_seq_one_letter_code
_entity_poly.pdbx_strand_id
1 'polypeptide(L)' 'MVTQHADVAAVVMHEGLAHVCLLTASMTIVRAKIDMQIPRKRKGLSGHH' A
#
# COMPACT_ATOMS: atom_id res chain seq x y z
N MET A 1 -18.17 26.99 -17.20
CA MET A 1 -17.84 25.55 -17.11
C MET A 1 -17.00 25.40 -15.84
N VAL A 2 -17.56 24.83 -14.77
CA VAL A 2 -16.83 24.64 -13.50
C VAL A 2 -16.00 23.37 -13.64
N THR A 3 -14.67 23.49 -13.60
CA THR A 3 -13.77 22.33 -13.54
C THR A 3 -13.75 21.83 -12.10
N GLN A 4 -14.50 20.77 -11.82
CA GLN A 4 -14.46 20.09 -10.53
C GLN A 4 -13.09 19.41 -10.40
N HIS A 5 -12.19 19.98 -9.59
CA HIS A 5 -10.95 19.30 -9.23
C HIS A 5 -11.28 18.17 -8.26
N ALA A 6 -10.98 16.93 -8.66
CA ALA A 6 -11.14 15.75 -7.83
C ALA A 6 -9.76 15.20 -7.47
N ASP A 7 -9.52 15.03 -6.18
CA ASP A 7 -8.33 14.31 -5.71
C ASP A 7 -8.56 12.80 -5.81
N VAL A 8 -7.48 12.05 -6.03
CA VAL A 8 -7.51 10.61 -6.22
C VAL A 8 -6.71 9.91 -5.13
N ALA A 9 -7.30 8.88 -4.51
CA ALA A 9 -6.58 8.01 -3.59
C ALA A 9 -5.90 6.86 -4.35
N ALA A 10 -4.64 6.59 -4.01
CA ALA A 10 -3.88 5.47 -4.56
C ALA A 10 -3.22 4.66 -3.43
N VAL A 11 -3.14 3.34 -3.59
CA VAL A 11 -2.44 2.46 -2.65
C VAL A 11 -1.46 1.60 -3.43
N VAL A 12 -0.17 1.72 -3.13
CA VAL A 12 0.88 0.89 -3.71
C VAL A 12 1.27 -0.19 -2.70
N MET A 13 1.21 -1.46 -3.10
CA MET A 13 1.44 -2.59 -2.19
C MET A 13 2.53 -3.52 -2.73
N HIS A 14 3.34 -4.03 -1.80
CA HIS A 14 4.29 -5.12 -1.97
C HIS A 14 4.20 -6.04 -0.74
N GLU A 15 4.83 -7.22 -0.78
CA GLU A 15 4.91 -8.08 0.40
C GLU A 15 5.55 -7.30 1.56
N GLY A 16 4.77 -7.07 2.62
CA GLY A 16 5.22 -6.37 3.82
C GLY A 16 5.32 -4.85 3.72
N LEU A 17 4.93 -4.25 2.59
CA LEU A 17 4.98 -2.80 2.41
C LEU A 17 3.69 -2.30 1.76
N ALA A 18 3.13 -1.21 2.29
CA ALA A 18 2.08 -0.48 1.60
C ALA A 18 2.24 1.03 1.78
N HIS A 19 2.04 1.77 0.70
CA HIS A 19 2.03 3.22 0.69
C HIS A 19 0.64 3.71 0.31
N VAL A 20 0.00 4.41 1.22
CA VAL A 20 -1.27 5.08 0.98
C VAL A 20 -0.95 6.49 0.52
N CYS A 21 -1.31 6.82 -0.71
CA CYS A 21 -1.02 8.08 -1.37
C CYS A 21 -2.29 8.86 -1.69
N LEU A 22 -2.24 10.18 -1.53
CA LEU A 22 -3.23 11.11 -2.04
C LEU A 22 -2.62 11.85 -3.23
N LEU A 23 -3.20 11.68 -4.41
CA LEU A 23 -2.85 12.43 -5.61
C LEU A 23 -3.75 13.65 -5.68
N THR A 24 -3.13 14.82 -5.61
CA THR A 24 -3.77 16.09 -5.92
C THR A 24 -3.31 16.55 -7.31
N ALA A 25 -3.90 17.62 -7.84
CA ALA A 25 -3.58 18.12 -9.18
C ALA A 25 -2.09 18.49 -9.38
N SER A 26 -1.38 18.84 -8.31
CA SER A 26 -0.01 19.39 -8.38
C SER A 26 1.02 18.55 -7.64
N MET A 27 0.59 17.61 -6.80
CA MET A 27 1.52 16.80 -6.00
C MET A 27 0.93 15.44 -5.60
N THR A 28 1.83 14.53 -5.24
CA THR A 28 1.48 13.26 -4.60
C THR A 28 1.97 13.29 -3.15
N ILE A 29 1.08 12.95 -2.21
CA ILE A 29 1.39 12.94 -0.78
C ILE A 29 1.26 11.51 -0.26
N VAL A 30 2.30 10.98 0.38
CA VAL A 30 2.19 9.73 1.14
C VAL A 30 1.53 10.04 2.48
N ARG A 31 0.32 9.52 2.69
CA ARG A 31 -0.47 9.68 3.91
C ARG A 31 -0.10 8.67 4.98
N ALA A 32 0.28 7.46 4.58
CA ALA A 32 0.74 6.42 5.48
C ALA A 32 1.74 5.49 4.78
N LYS A 33 2.78 5.08 5.52
CA LYS A 33 3.67 3.99 5.16
C LYS A 33 3.44 2.85 6.15
N ILE A 34 3.02 1.71 5.65
CA ILE A 34 2.88 0.48 6.41
C ILE A 34 4.10 -0.38 6.07
N ASP A 35 4.87 -0.73 7.08
CA ASP A 35 6.09 -1.52 6.96
C ASP A 35 6.01 -2.65 7.98
N MET A 36 5.88 -3.88 7.48
CA MET A 36 5.70 -5.08 8.29
C MET A 36 6.47 -6.23 7.65
N GLN A 37 7.33 -6.88 8.43
CA GLN A 37 7.98 -8.09 7.95
C GLN A 37 6.96 -9.23 7.86
N ILE A 38 6.69 -9.70 6.63
CA ILE A 38 5.86 -10.89 6.41
C ILE A 38 6.76 -12.13 6.54
N PRO A 39 6.48 -13.03 7.51
CA PRO A 39 7.23 -14.26 7.66
C PRO A 39 7.08 -15.14 6.42
N ARG A 40 8.20 -15.51 5.80
CA ARG A 40 8.19 -16.41 4.64
C ARG A 40 7.78 -17.81 5.09
N LYS A 41 7.03 -18.49 4.22
CA LYS A 41 6.63 -19.89 4.42
C LYS A 41 7.86 -20.75 4.71
N ARG A 42 7.97 -21.30 5.93
CA ARG A 42 9.05 -22.22 6.32
C ARG A 42 8.78 -23.59 5.70
N LYS A 43 9.80 -24.21 5.08
CA LYS A 43 9.73 -25.63 4.70
C LYS A 43 9.60 -26.44 6.00
N GLY A 44 8.46 -27.13 6.20
CA GLY A 44 8.22 -27.97 7.38
C GLY A 44 6.90 -27.77 8.14
N LEU A 45 5.94 -26.94 7.68
CA LEU A 45 4.60 -26.89 8.29
C LEU A 45 3.65 -28.02 7.83
N SER A 46 4.12 -28.96 7.02
CA SER A 46 3.37 -30.17 6.60
C SER A 46 3.99 -31.42 7.24
N GLY A 47 3.98 -31.50 8.56
CA GLY A 47 4.62 -32.61 9.26
C GLY A 47 4.49 -32.57 10.77
N HIS A 48 3.26 -32.61 11.29
CA HIS A 48 2.99 -33.42 12.48
C HIS A 48 1.49 -33.73 12.56
N HIS A 49 1.21 -35.01 12.81
CA HIS A 49 -0.05 -35.75 12.87
C HIS A 49 -1.24 -35.01 13.50
#